data_AF-A0A2V7DSV4-F1
#
_entry.id   AF-A0A2V7DSV4-F1
#
_cell.length_a   1.000
_cell.length_b   1.000
_cell.length_c   1.000
_cell.angle_alpha   90.00
_cell.angle_beta   90.00
_cell.angle_gamma   90.00
#
_symmetry.space_group_name_H-M   'P 1'
#
loop_
_entity.id
_entity.type
_entity.pdbx_description
1 polymer ?
#
loop_
_entity_poly.entity_id
_entity_poly.type
_entity_poly.pdbx_seq_one_letter_code
_entity_poly.pdbx_strand_id
1 'polypeptide(L)'
;MDATDFMLVRYAQIHHVLTDPAIARLGDAQLRGRPHRGANTVAWLVWHTARVEDVGVNRFVVDRPQVLEDGWLKRLGVERRDVGTGMNDAEVDELSARIDLDALRGYWDAVTRRTPEVIASVRGSDLEAVVPEDRVRRVALSEGAVAPGAEWLTEFWAKGRSRAWILAQTPFLHVYGHYFEARAVAGLRGERSL
;
A
#
# COMPACT_ATOMS: atom_id res chain seq x y z
N MET A 1 -8.60 -22.92 -12.29
CA MET A 1 -7.91 -21.64 -12.02
C MET A 1 -8.49 -20.62 -12.98
N ASP A 2 -9.38 -19.78 -12.47
CA ASP A 2 -9.82 -18.56 -13.14
C ASP A 2 -8.92 -17.36 -12.78
N ALA A 3 -9.31 -16.16 -13.20
CA ALA A 3 -8.53 -14.95 -12.95
C ALA A 3 -8.39 -14.62 -11.45
N THR A 4 -9.46 -14.83 -10.67
CA THR A 4 -9.44 -14.58 -9.22
C THR A 4 -8.61 -15.62 -8.48
N ASP A 5 -8.68 -16.89 -8.88
CA ASP A 5 -7.80 -17.95 -8.37
C ASP A 5 -6.33 -17.59 -8.61
N PHE A 6 -5.99 -17.14 -9.83
CA PHE A 6 -4.62 -16.74 -10.16
C PHE A 6 -4.15 -15.54 -9.32
N MET A 7 -5.01 -14.53 -9.16
CA MET A 7 -4.73 -13.37 -8.31
C MET A 7 -4.45 -13.78 -6.87
N LEU A 8 -5.25 -14.69 -6.29
CA LEU A 8 -5.05 -15.18 -4.92
C LEU A 8 -3.70 -15.89 -4.76
N VAL A 9 -3.32 -16.75 -5.71
CA VAL A 9 -2.01 -17.43 -5.69
C VAL A 9 -0.87 -16.42 -5.75
N ARG A 10 -0.96 -15.41 -6.63
CA ARG A 10 0.06 -14.36 -6.73
C ARG A 10 0.10 -13.47 -5.50
N TYR A 11 -1.03 -13.23 -4.87
CA TYR A 11 -1.14 -12.39 -3.68
C TYR A 11 -0.36 -13.02 -2.54
N ALA A 12 -0.64 -14.29 -2.22
CA ALA A 12 0.06 -15.01 -1.18
C ALA A 12 1.58 -15.06 -1.42
N GLN A 13 2.01 -15.23 -2.68
CA GLN A 13 3.44 -15.22 -3.01
C GLN A 13 4.11 -13.87 -2.74
N ILE A 14 3.50 -12.75 -3.14
CA ILE A 14 4.11 -11.43 -2.99
C ILE A 14 4.10 -10.99 -1.52
N HIS A 15 2.98 -11.17 -0.83
CA HIS A 15 2.79 -10.70 0.53
C HIS A 15 3.44 -11.64 1.54
N HIS A 16 2.99 -12.89 1.62
CA HIS A 16 3.40 -13.80 2.69
C HIS A 16 4.75 -14.48 2.47
N VAL A 17 5.12 -14.76 1.22
CA VAL A 17 6.38 -15.48 0.93
C VAL A 17 7.56 -14.52 0.74
N LEU A 18 7.34 -13.35 0.14
CA LEU A 18 8.41 -12.38 -0.14
C LEU A 18 8.44 -11.25 0.88
N THR A 19 7.34 -10.54 1.06
CA THR A 19 7.31 -9.26 1.77
C THR A 19 7.36 -9.45 3.29
N ASP A 20 6.50 -10.29 3.86
CA ASP A 20 6.41 -10.51 5.32
C ASP A 20 7.76 -10.97 5.91
N PRO A 21 8.44 -12.01 5.38
CA PRO A 21 9.73 -12.44 5.93
C PRO A 21 10.83 -11.41 5.73
N ALA A 22 10.70 -10.54 4.72
CA ALA A 22 11.65 -9.47 4.44
C ALA A 22 11.57 -8.29 5.39
N ILE A 23 10.36 -7.98 5.86
CA ILE A 23 10.15 -6.94 6.85
C ILE A 23 10.45 -7.49 8.25
N ALA A 24 10.04 -8.72 8.55
CA ALA A 24 10.17 -9.32 9.88
C ALA A 24 11.62 -9.47 10.37
N ARG A 25 12.59 -9.56 9.45
CA ARG A 25 14.02 -9.67 9.80
C ARG A 25 14.67 -8.33 10.17
N LEU A 26 14.04 -7.21 9.84
CA LEU A 26 14.63 -5.88 10.03
C LEU A 26 14.36 -5.39 11.45
N GLY A 27 15.41 -4.93 12.12
CA GLY A 27 15.28 -4.23 13.39
C GLY A 27 14.75 -2.81 13.22
N ASP A 28 14.28 -2.21 14.31
CA ASP A 28 13.72 -0.85 14.35
C ASP A 28 14.63 0.19 13.68
N ALA A 29 15.94 0.14 13.98
CA ALA A 29 16.89 1.06 13.41
C ALA A 29 16.91 0.95 11.88
N GLN A 30 16.82 -0.26 11.32
CA GLN A 30 16.81 -0.53 9.88
C GLN A 30 15.49 -0.09 9.23
N LEU A 31 14.36 -0.32 9.91
CA LEU A 31 13.04 0.09 9.45
C LEU A 31 12.92 1.61 9.34
N ARG A 32 13.40 2.34 10.35
CA ARG A 32 13.20 3.79 10.46
C ARG A 32 14.25 4.63 9.73
N GLY A 33 15.48 4.13 9.59
CA GLY A 33 16.58 4.95 9.11
C GLY A 33 16.70 5.00 7.58
N ARG A 34 16.89 6.22 7.07
CA ARG A 34 17.18 6.50 5.67
C ARG A 34 18.63 6.18 5.32
N PRO A 35 18.90 5.39 4.26
CA PRO A 35 20.27 5.06 3.87
C PRO A 35 20.95 6.20 3.09
N HIS A 36 20.18 6.97 2.33
CA HIS A 36 20.65 8.07 1.49
C HIS A 36 19.54 9.10 1.25
N ARG A 37 19.92 10.36 1.04
CA ARG A 37 19.01 11.43 0.64
C ARG A 37 18.17 11.02 -0.58
N GLY A 38 16.86 11.30 -0.55
CA GLY A 38 15.93 10.93 -1.62
C GLY A 38 15.46 9.47 -1.64
N ALA A 39 16.00 8.58 -0.80
CA ALA A 39 15.51 7.19 -0.69
C ALA A 39 14.53 7.04 0.47
N ASN A 40 13.36 6.44 0.27
CA ASN A 40 12.40 6.23 1.35
C ASN A 40 12.91 5.26 2.42
N THR A 41 12.40 5.37 3.64
CA THR A 41 12.67 4.40 4.71
C THR A 41 11.81 3.14 4.49
N VAL A 42 12.22 2.00 5.05
CA VAL A 42 11.40 0.78 4.94
C VAL A 42 10.06 0.94 5.68
N ALA A 43 10.04 1.60 6.83
CA ALA A 43 8.81 1.87 7.57
C ALA A 43 7.80 2.67 6.72
N TRP A 44 8.27 3.69 6.01
CA TRP A 44 7.42 4.45 5.11
C TRP A 44 6.95 3.59 3.93
N LEU A 45 7.82 2.77 3.33
CA LEU A 45 7.45 1.91 2.20
C LEU A 45 6.35 0.89 2.56
N VAL A 46 6.44 0.29 3.74
CA VAL A 46 5.40 -0.64 4.25
C VAL A 46 4.10 0.11 4.49
N TRP A 47 4.15 1.28 5.14
CA TRP A 47 2.96 2.10 5.38
C TRP A 47 2.32 2.57 4.05
N HIS A 48 3.13 3.09 3.13
CA HIS A 48 2.73 3.62 1.84
C HIS A 48 2.02 2.55 1.00
N THR A 49 2.63 1.38 0.87
CA THR A 49 2.06 0.26 0.11
C THR A 49 0.74 -0.23 0.73
N ALA A 50 0.67 -0.35 2.07
CA ALA A 50 -0.58 -0.69 2.76
C ALA A 50 -1.68 0.36 2.53
N ARG A 51 -1.34 1.66 2.55
CA ARG A 51 -2.30 2.75 2.27
C ARG A 51 -2.82 2.70 0.84
N VAL A 52 -1.92 2.58 -0.15
CA VAL A 52 -2.31 2.49 -1.58
C VAL A 52 -3.17 1.26 -1.84
N GLU A 53 -2.80 0.12 -1.26
CA GLU A 53 -3.59 -1.10 -1.41
C GLU A 53 -4.97 -0.98 -0.76
N ASP A 54 -5.05 -0.47 0.47
CA ASP A 54 -6.33 -0.29 1.17
C ASP A 54 -7.28 0.64 0.40
N VAL A 55 -6.79 1.79 -0.09
CA VAL A 55 -7.57 2.70 -0.93
C VAL A 55 -8.00 1.99 -2.22
N GLY A 56 -7.07 1.39 -2.94
CA GLY A 56 -7.34 0.73 -4.21
C GLY A 56 -8.40 -0.36 -4.09
N VAL A 57 -8.18 -1.28 -3.15
CA VAL A 57 -9.04 -2.44 -2.96
C VAL A 57 -10.39 -2.05 -2.36
N ASN A 58 -10.41 -1.31 -1.25
CA ASN A 58 -11.67 -1.05 -0.55
C ASN A 58 -12.48 0.10 -1.16
N ARG A 59 -11.84 1.17 -1.66
CA ARG A 59 -12.58 2.31 -2.21
C ARG A 59 -12.84 2.18 -3.71
N PHE A 60 -11.90 1.66 -4.50
CA PHE A 60 -12.09 1.60 -5.96
C PHE A 60 -12.75 0.32 -6.43
N VAL A 61 -12.28 -0.85 -5.98
CA VAL A 61 -12.82 -2.15 -6.45
C VAL A 61 -14.23 -2.40 -5.92
N VAL A 62 -14.44 -2.29 -4.60
CA VAL A 62 -15.73 -2.65 -3.95
C VAL A 62 -16.49 -1.49 -3.29
N ASP A 63 -15.91 -0.29 -3.23
CA ASP A 63 -16.53 0.94 -2.68
C ASP A 63 -17.14 0.77 -1.28
N ARG A 64 -16.36 0.23 -0.35
CA ARG A 64 -16.71 0.10 1.07
C ARG A 64 -15.70 0.83 1.97
N PRO A 65 -15.93 0.92 3.29
CA PRO A 65 -14.96 1.52 4.20
C PRO A 65 -13.57 0.87 4.09
N GLN A 66 -12.54 1.71 4.17
CA GLN A 66 -11.15 1.30 4.25
C GLN A 66 -10.89 0.48 5.52
N VAL A 67 -9.88 -0.38 5.48
CA VAL A 67 -9.35 -1.00 6.71
C VAL A 67 -8.89 0.10 7.67
N LEU A 68 -8.31 1.19 7.16
CA LEU A 68 -7.90 2.36 7.93
C LEU A 68 -8.95 2.87 8.93
N GLU A 69 -10.25 2.77 8.59
CA GLU A 69 -11.34 3.28 9.44
C GLU A 69 -11.49 2.52 10.77
N ASP A 70 -10.86 1.35 10.92
CA ASP A 70 -10.87 0.55 12.14
C ASP A 70 -9.94 1.13 13.25
N GLY A 71 -9.77 2.46 13.25
CA GLY A 71 -8.98 3.21 14.23
C GLY A 71 -7.47 3.17 14.00
N TRP A 72 -7.01 2.82 12.79
CA TRP A 72 -5.59 2.60 12.54
C TRP A 72 -4.75 3.87 12.59
N LEU A 73 -5.25 5.03 12.17
CA LEU A 73 -4.50 6.30 12.29
C LEU A 73 -4.01 6.54 13.73
N LYS A 74 -4.91 6.35 14.70
CA LYS A 74 -4.59 6.47 16.13
C LYS A 74 -3.58 5.42 16.59
N ARG A 75 -3.73 4.16 16.17
CA ARG A 75 -2.82 3.07 16.55
C ARG A 75 -1.42 3.27 15.96
N LEU A 76 -1.36 3.70 14.71
CA LEU A 76 -0.12 4.00 13.99
C LEU A 76 0.58 5.22 14.56
N GLY A 77 -0.11 6.10 15.29
CA GLY A 77 0.47 7.35 15.78
C GLY A 77 0.72 8.37 14.66
N VAL A 78 -0.07 8.31 13.58
CA VAL A 78 0.05 9.22 12.43
C VAL A 78 -1.29 9.88 12.15
N GLU A 79 -1.25 11.15 11.75
CA GLU A 79 -2.45 11.92 11.40
C GLU A 79 -2.74 11.89 9.90
N ARG A 80 -1.80 11.35 9.12
CA ARG A 80 -1.80 11.39 7.67
C ARG A 80 -2.71 10.30 7.10
N ARG A 81 -3.82 10.72 6.50
CA ARG A 81 -4.80 9.83 5.86
C ARG A 81 -4.46 9.50 4.40
N ASP A 82 -3.78 10.42 3.71
CA ASP A 82 -3.34 10.21 2.33
C ASP A 82 -2.34 9.06 2.23
N VAL A 83 -2.03 8.68 0.99
CA VAL A 83 -1.09 7.59 0.73
C VAL A 83 0.38 8.00 0.85
N GLY A 84 0.71 9.26 1.11
CA GLY A 84 2.08 9.75 1.28
C GLY A 84 2.81 10.12 -0.01
N THR A 85 2.21 9.91 -1.18
CA THR A 85 2.81 10.34 -2.44
C THR A 85 3.09 11.85 -2.41
N GLY A 86 4.31 12.23 -2.78
CA GLY A 86 4.76 13.64 -2.76
C GLY A 86 5.47 14.06 -1.47
N MET A 87 5.56 13.19 -0.46
CA MET A 87 6.35 13.48 0.74
C MET A 87 7.82 13.73 0.42
N ASN A 88 8.37 14.79 1.02
CA ASN A 88 9.79 15.06 0.97
C ASN A 88 10.57 14.26 2.04
N ASP A 89 11.90 14.35 2.00
CA ASP A 89 12.77 13.59 2.91
C ASP A 89 12.45 13.82 4.39
N ALA A 90 12.20 15.08 4.80
CA ALA A 90 11.92 15.42 6.19
C ALA A 90 10.56 14.87 6.65
N GLU A 91 9.53 14.92 5.79
CA GLU A 91 8.22 14.36 6.10
C GLU A 91 8.28 12.83 6.24
N VAL A 92 9.02 12.15 5.36
CA VAL A 92 9.20 10.70 5.42
C VAL A 92 9.96 10.31 6.69
N ASP A 93 11.02 11.05 7.05
CA ASP A 93 11.81 10.81 8.26
C ASP A 93 10.95 11.04 9.52
N GLU A 94 10.14 12.10 9.54
CA GLU A 94 9.22 12.39 10.63
C GLU A 94 8.16 11.29 10.82
N LEU A 95 7.48 10.87 9.74
CA LEU A 95 6.52 9.77 9.78
C LEU A 95 7.21 8.49 10.30
N SER A 96 8.38 8.19 9.76
CA SER A 96 9.15 6.99 10.11
C SER A 96 9.67 7.02 11.55
N ALA A 97 9.89 8.20 12.13
CA ALA A 97 10.29 8.33 13.53
C ALA A 97 9.11 8.18 14.50
N ARG A 98 7.91 8.64 14.11
CA ARG A 98 6.71 8.64 14.96
C ARG A 98 5.90 7.36 14.89
N ILE A 99 5.87 6.71 13.72
CA ILE A 99 4.97 5.56 13.49
C ILE A 99 5.26 4.43 14.48
N ASP A 100 4.21 3.86 15.05
CA ASP A 100 4.31 2.66 15.88
C ASP A 100 4.51 1.44 14.96
N LEU A 101 5.65 0.74 15.11
CA LEU A 101 6.04 -0.34 14.19
C LEU A 101 5.22 -1.61 14.38
N ASP A 102 4.72 -1.87 15.59
CA ASP A 102 3.85 -3.02 15.84
C ASP A 102 2.44 -2.75 15.30
N ALA A 103 1.94 -1.51 15.46
CA ALA A 103 0.72 -1.08 14.78
C ALA A 103 0.86 -1.08 13.26
N LEU A 104 2.04 -0.74 12.73
CA LEU A 104 2.31 -0.80 11.29
C LEU A 104 2.23 -2.23 10.76
N ARG A 105 2.85 -3.20 11.44
CA ARG A 105 2.71 -4.62 11.14
C ARG A 105 1.25 -5.07 11.24
N GLY A 106 0.54 -4.66 12.29
CA GLY A 106 -0.88 -4.96 12.46
C GLY A 106 -1.77 -4.39 11.35
N TYR A 107 -1.47 -3.17 10.87
CA TYR A 107 -2.22 -2.55 9.79
C TYR A 107 -1.94 -3.25 8.46
N TRP A 108 -0.67 -3.57 8.18
CA TRP A 108 -0.27 -4.41 7.05
C TRP A 108 -1.03 -5.74 7.07
N ASP A 109 -1.00 -6.48 8.17
CA ASP A 109 -1.72 -7.75 8.32
C ASP A 109 -3.24 -7.61 8.15
N ALA A 110 -3.81 -6.48 8.57
CA ALA A 110 -5.24 -6.22 8.40
C ALA A 110 -5.60 -5.95 6.94
N VAL A 111 -4.78 -5.20 6.21
CA VAL A 111 -4.93 -4.99 4.76
C VAL A 111 -4.72 -6.32 4.02
N THR A 112 -3.68 -7.08 4.36
CA THR A 112 -3.34 -8.32 3.64
C THR A 112 -4.25 -9.50 3.92
N ARG A 113 -4.96 -9.48 5.05
CA ARG A 113 -6.10 -10.37 5.29
C ARG A 113 -7.32 -9.94 4.49
N ARG A 114 -7.53 -8.64 4.32
CA ARG A 114 -8.76 -8.09 3.73
C ARG A 114 -8.79 -8.17 2.21
N THR A 115 -7.64 -8.01 1.55
CA THR A 115 -7.58 -8.02 0.09
C THR A 115 -7.97 -9.36 -0.54
N PRO A 116 -7.51 -10.53 -0.04
CA PRO A 116 -7.98 -11.83 -0.53
C PRO A 116 -9.48 -12.04 -0.40
N GLU A 117 -10.11 -11.57 0.68
CA GLU A 117 -11.57 -11.61 0.85
C GLU A 117 -12.29 -10.83 -0.25
N VAL A 118 -11.75 -9.66 -0.63
CA VAL A 118 -12.29 -8.85 -1.73
C VAL A 118 -12.09 -9.57 -3.05
N ILE A 119 -10.90 -10.07 -3.35
CA ILE A 119 -10.61 -10.79 -4.60
C ILE A 119 -11.57 -11.97 -4.76
N ALA A 120 -11.78 -12.75 -3.69
CA ALA A 120 -12.70 -13.90 -3.71
C ALA A 120 -14.18 -13.51 -3.87
N SER A 121 -14.55 -12.28 -3.51
CA SER A 121 -15.93 -11.78 -3.65
C SER A 121 -16.26 -11.23 -5.04
N VAL A 122 -15.24 -10.88 -5.84
CA VAL A 122 -15.42 -10.29 -7.17
C VAL A 122 -15.68 -11.40 -8.18
N ARG A 123 -16.78 -11.29 -8.93
CA ARG A 123 -17.03 -12.20 -10.05
C ARG A 123 -16.07 -11.89 -11.19
N GLY A 124 -15.59 -12.92 -11.89
CA GLY A 124 -14.70 -12.76 -13.04
C GLY A 124 -15.23 -11.79 -14.10
N SER A 125 -16.55 -11.79 -14.35
CA SER A 125 -17.22 -10.85 -15.27
C SER A 125 -17.11 -9.38 -14.85
N ASP A 126 -16.98 -9.11 -13.55
CA ASP A 126 -16.95 -7.74 -13.02
C ASP A 126 -15.53 -7.16 -13.05
N LEU A 127 -14.51 -7.97 -13.34
CA LEU A 127 -13.12 -7.53 -13.43
C LEU A 127 -12.90 -6.50 -14.54
N GLU A 128 -13.68 -6.57 -15.63
CA GLU A 128 -13.61 -5.62 -16.75
C GLU A 128 -14.29 -4.29 -16.44
N ALA A 129 -15.16 -4.24 -15.42
CA ALA A 129 -15.89 -3.03 -15.08
C ALA A 129 -14.94 -1.88 -14.74
N VAL A 130 -15.14 -0.75 -15.41
CA VAL A 130 -14.41 0.49 -15.15
C VAL A 130 -14.85 1.07 -13.81
N VAL A 131 -13.88 1.48 -12.99
CA VAL A 131 -14.17 2.22 -11.76
C VAL A 131 -14.64 3.62 -12.15
N PRO A 132 -15.81 4.07 -11.67
CA PRO A 132 -16.32 5.40 -12.01
C PRO A 132 -15.33 6.51 -11.63
N GLU A 133 -15.06 7.44 -12.56
CA GLU A 133 -14.07 8.50 -12.32
C GLU A 133 -14.48 9.45 -11.19
N ASP A 134 -15.78 9.72 -11.05
CA ASP A 134 -16.34 10.53 -9.98
C ASP A 134 -16.09 9.89 -8.60
N ARG A 135 -16.17 8.54 -8.51
CA ARG A 135 -15.76 7.79 -7.32
C ARG A 135 -14.27 7.98 -7.05
N VAL A 136 -13.42 7.81 -8.06
CA VAL A 136 -11.97 7.97 -7.88
C VAL A 136 -11.64 9.38 -7.39
N ARG A 137 -12.21 10.41 -8.02
CA ARG A 137 -11.99 11.82 -7.65
C ARG A 137 -12.50 12.15 -6.26
N ARG A 138 -13.70 11.66 -5.90
CA ARG A 138 -14.24 11.83 -4.53
C ARG A 138 -13.32 11.22 -3.48
N VAL A 139 -12.86 9.99 -3.69
CA VAL A 139 -11.96 9.30 -2.75
C VAL A 139 -10.60 9.99 -2.67
N ALA A 140 -10.03 10.36 -3.81
CA ALA A 140 -8.74 11.02 -3.87
C ALA A 140 -8.75 12.39 -3.19
N LEU A 141 -9.74 13.22 -3.52
CA LEU A 141 -9.78 14.63 -3.13
C LEU A 141 -10.61 14.85 -1.86
N SER A 142 -11.87 14.41 -1.85
CA SER A 142 -12.80 14.69 -0.75
C SER A 142 -12.56 13.78 0.45
N GLU A 143 -12.25 12.50 0.23
CA GLU A 143 -11.91 11.57 1.32
C GLU A 143 -10.41 11.62 1.70
N GLY A 144 -9.61 12.45 1.01
CA GLY A 144 -8.23 12.75 1.36
C GLY A 144 -7.23 11.61 1.13
N ALA A 145 -7.47 10.72 0.17
CA ALA A 145 -6.51 9.66 -0.16
C ALA A 145 -5.26 10.20 -0.91
N VAL A 146 -5.35 11.36 -1.56
CA VAL A 146 -4.25 12.03 -2.25
C VAL A 146 -3.97 13.37 -1.58
N ALA A 147 -2.70 13.62 -1.25
CA ALA A 147 -2.28 14.88 -0.64
C ALA A 147 -2.31 16.05 -1.66
N PRO A 148 -2.51 17.30 -1.21
CA PRO A 148 -2.27 18.47 -2.05
C PRO A 148 -0.86 18.46 -2.65
N GLY A 149 -0.73 18.79 -3.93
CA GLY A 149 0.54 18.74 -4.68
C GLY A 149 0.84 17.38 -5.32
N ALA A 150 0.02 16.35 -5.07
CA ALA A 150 0.12 15.03 -5.71
C ALA A 150 -1.06 14.75 -6.67
N GLU A 151 -1.72 15.78 -7.21
CA GLU A 151 -2.95 15.66 -8.02
C GLU A 151 -2.78 14.81 -9.27
N TRP A 152 -1.55 14.68 -9.79
CA TRP A 152 -1.24 13.77 -10.89
C TRP A 152 -1.64 12.31 -10.58
N LEU A 153 -1.60 11.91 -9.31
CA LEU A 153 -2.00 10.57 -8.86
C LEU A 153 -3.50 10.37 -9.00
N THR A 154 -4.30 11.41 -8.72
CA THR A 154 -5.75 11.39 -8.95
C THR A 154 -6.04 11.14 -10.42
N GLU A 155 -5.36 11.86 -11.33
CA GLU A 155 -5.53 11.66 -12.78
C GLU A 155 -5.06 10.29 -13.23
N PHE A 156 -3.98 9.77 -12.64
CA PHE A 156 -3.44 8.45 -12.96
C PHE A 156 -4.45 7.32 -12.62
N TRP A 157 -5.13 7.42 -11.48
CA TRP A 157 -6.17 6.48 -11.05
C TRP A 157 -7.51 6.72 -11.76
N ALA A 158 -7.86 7.96 -12.09
CA ALA A 158 -9.13 8.29 -12.75
C ALA A 158 -9.13 7.96 -14.25
N LYS A 159 -8.02 7.48 -14.82
CA LYS A 159 -7.87 7.22 -16.27
C LYS A 159 -8.53 5.92 -16.72
N GLY A 160 -9.85 5.78 -16.53
CA GLY A 160 -10.66 4.68 -17.03
C GLY A 160 -10.20 3.29 -16.57
N ARG A 161 -9.72 3.17 -15.32
CA ARG A 161 -9.13 1.91 -14.81
C ARG A 161 -10.22 0.90 -14.49
N SER A 162 -10.06 -0.33 -14.98
CA SER A 162 -10.93 -1.45 -14.62
C SER A 162 -10.61 -1.98 -13.21
N ARG A 163 -11.54 -2.73 -12.62
CA ARG A 163 -11.28 -3.46 -11.36
C ARG A 163 -10.08 -4.41 -11.48
N ALA A 164 -9.94 -5.09 -12.63
CA ALA A 164 -8.77 -5.92 -12.94
C ALA A 164 -7.49 -5.10 -12.89
N TRP A 165 -7.48 -3.90 -13.47
CA TRP A 165 -6.30 -3.04 -13.46
C TRP A 165 -5.96 -2.58 -12.04
N ILE A 166 -6.95 -2.16 -11.25
CA ILE A 166 -6.73 -1.73 -9.86
C ILE A 166 -6.18 -2.88 -9.05
N LEU A 167 -6.81 -4.06 -9.12
CA LEU A 167 -6.31 -5.27 -8.45
C LEU A 167 -4.91 -5.62 -8.97
N ALA A 168 -4.62 -5.61 -10.26
CA ALA A 168 -3.28 -5.87 -10.78
C ALA A 168 -2.23 -4.86 -10.24
N GLN A 169 -2.61 -3.58 -10.16
CA GLN A 169 -1.69 -2.50 -9.85
C GLN A 169 -1.41 -2.38 -8.36
N THR A 170 -2.44 -2.26 -7.51
CA THR A 170 -2.26 -1.79 -6.13
C THR A 170 -1.74 -2.88 -5.18
N PRO A 171 -2.34 -4.08 -5.08
CA PRO A 171 -1.81 -5.17 -4.26
C PRO A 171 -0.67 -5.98 -4.87
N PHE A 172 -0.41 -5.91 -6.18
CA PHE A 172 0.67 -6.71 -6.80
C PHE A 172 1.82 -5.85 -7.31
N LEU A 173 1.65 -5.13 -8.42
CA LEU A 173 2.78 -4.46 -9.08
C LEU A 173 3.41 -3.37 -8.22
N HIS A 174 2.59 -2.58 -7.55
CA HIS A 174 3.04 -1.52 -6.66
C HIS A 174 3.78 -2.07 -5.43
N VAL A 175 3.19 -3.04 -4.74
CA VAL A 175 3.82 -3.72 -3.59
C VAL A 175 5.12 -4.40 -4.02
N TYR A 176 5.12 -5.12 -5.14
CA TYR A 176 6.30 -5.83 -5.64
C TYR A 176 7.43 -4.86 -6.04
N GLY A 177 7.08 -3.70 -6.62
CA GLY A 177 8.05 -2.64 -6.90
C GLY A 177 8.71 -2.12 -5.63
N HIS A 178 7.90 -1.74 -4.63
CA HIS A 178 8.41 -1.22 -3.35
C HIS A 178 9.05 -2.29 -2.46
N TYR A 179 8.74 -3.57 -2.66
CA TYR A 179 9.49 -4.67 -2.05
C TYR A 179 10.96 -4.62 -2.47
N PHE A 180 11.27 -4.44 -3.76
CA PHE A 180 12.66 -4.33 -4.20
C PHE A 180 13.33 -3.02 -3.76
N GLU A 181 12.57 -1.92 -3.70
CA GLU A 181 13.07 -0.68 -3.10
C GLU A 181 13.46 -0.90 -1.63
N ALA A 182 12.59 -1.53 -0.84
CA ALA A 182 12.87 -1.86 0.56
C ALA A 182 14.08 -2.80 0.70
N ARG A 183 14.22 -3.77 -0.20
CA ARG A 183 15.40 -4.66 -0.25
C ARG A 183 16.68 -3.90 -0.55
N ALA A 184 16.66 -2.94 -1.47
CA ALA A 184 17.82 -2.09 -1.77
C ALA A 184 18.18 -1.19 -0.57
N VAL A 185 17.17 -0.57 0.05
CA VAL A 185 17.32 0.26 1.25
C VAL A 185 17.92 -0.54 2.41
N ALA A 186 17.39 -1.73 2.68
CA ALA A 186 17.92 -2.63 3.69
C ALA A 186 19.36 -3.08 3.37
N GLY A 187 19.65 -3.38 2.09
CA GLY A 187 20.97 -3.80 1.63
C GLY A 187 22.06 -2.74 1.85
N LEU A 188 21.73 -1.47 1.60
CA LEU A 188 22.63 -0.34 1.90
C LEU A 188 22.94 -0.19 3.39
N ARG A 189 22.20 -0.89 4.26
CA ARG A 189 22.36 -0.89 5.71
C ARG A 189 22.88 -2.21 6.26
N GLY A 190 23.46 -3.03 5.40
CA GLY A 190 24.19 -4.25 5.77
C GLY A 190 23.38 -5.54 5.69
N GLU A 191 22.09 -5.49 5.34
CA GLU A 191 21.30 -6.69 5.09
C GLU A 191 21.78 -7.40 3.81
N ARG A 192 21.94 -8.72 3.85
CA ARG A 192 22.33 -9.50 2.68
C ARG A 192 21.11 -10.14 2.01
N SER A 193 21.23 -10.44 0.71
CA SER A 193 20.33 -11.39 0.06
C SER A 193 20.64 -12.80 0.53
N LEU A 194 19.58 -13.53 0.89
CA LEU A 194 19.59 -14.99 0.88
C LEU A 194 19.43 -15.45 -0.58
#